data_AF-A0A831KUX2-F1
#
_entry.id   AF-A0A831KUX2-F1
#
_cell.length_a   1.000
_cell.length_b   1.000
_cell.length_c   1.000
_cell.angle_alpha   90.00
_cell.angle_beta   90.00
_cell.angle_gamma   90.00
#
_symmetry.space_group_name_H-M   'P 1'
#
loop_
_entity.id
_entity.type
_entity.pdbx_description
1 polymer ?
#
loop_
_entity_poly.entity_id
_entity_poly.type
_entity_poly.pdbx_seq_one_letter_code
_entity_poly.pdbx_strand_id
1 'polypeptide(L)'
;MPKLPNLDKIILNYSLNLEMLAKRIRKVDKAYKKLEELQNTPRETFFTENSTEQYATRAALHMALQALLDIVGHILTRIPGAKHESYRQNVEQLGKKGILSEDFLPTAIQMAGYRGRLVHYYIDIDSKELYDILQNKLEDITKFKHQLVKFIDEHKNDTEFLMQR
;
A
#
# COMPACT_ATOMS: atom_id res chain seq x y z
N MET A 1 1.62 -10.73 31.90
CA MET A 1 1.48 -10.05 30.58
C MET A 1 2.80 -10.19 29.84
N PRO A 2 2.84 -10.71 28.61
CA PRO A 2 4.06 -10.66 27.82
C PRO A 2 4.36 -9.18 27.53
N LYS A 3 5.59 -8.76 27.84
CA LYS A 3 6.07 -7.42 27.52
C LYS A 3 6.08 -7.30 26.00
N LEU A 4 5.35 -6.32 25.46
CA LEU A 4 5.52 -5.88 24.08
C LEU A 4 7.02 -5.64 23.86
N PRO A 5 7.63 -6.17 22.79
CA PRO A 5 9.03 -5.89 22.50
C PRO A 5 9.16 -4.38 22.42
N ASN A 6 10.14 -3.86 23.15
CA ASN A 6 10.53 -2.46 23.10
C ASN A 6 11.02 -2.22 21.66
N LEU A 7 10.13 -1.78 20.78
CA LEU A 7 10.48 -1.36 19.42
C LEU A 7 11.36 -0.14 19.60
N ASP A 8 12.68 -0.34 19.51
CA ASP A 8 13.63 0.76 19.47
C ASP A 8 13.07 1.84 18.54
N LYS A 9 12.89 3.05 19.08
CA LYS A 9 12.25 4.16 18.36
C LYS A 9 12.93 4.30 16.99
N ILE A 10 12.18 4.15 15.90
CA ILE A 10 12.74 4.22 14.55
C ILE A 10 13.22 5.65 14.32
N ILE A 11 14.54 5.85 14.32
CA ILE A 11 15.13 7.16 14.07
C ILE A 11 15.18 7.39 12.55
N LEU A 12 14.57 8.47 12.09
CA LEU A 12 14.62 8.87 10.68
C LEU A 12 15.84 9.76 10.41
N ASN A 13 16.54 9.50 9.30
CA ASN A 13 17.64 10.36 8.81
C ASN A 13 17.14 11.69 8.23
N TYR A 14 15.89 11.73 7.75
CA TYR A 14 15.32 12.88 7.06
C TYR A 14 13.81 12.99 7.32
N SER A 15 13.30 14.21 7.42
CA SER A 15 11.88 14.50 7.68
C SER A 15 10.93 14.03 6.59
N LEU A 16 9.81 13.42 6.97
CA LEU A 16 8.80 12.98 6.01
C LEU A 16 8.24 14.16 5.20
N ASN A 17 8.13 14.02 3.88
CA ASN A 17 7.43 15.00 3.04
C ASN A 17 5.91 14.78 3.18
N LEU A 18 5.32 15.43 4.18
CA LEU A 18 3.92 15.26 4.55
C LEU A 18 2.96 15.70 3.45
N GLU A 19 3.29 16.74 2.68
CA GLU A 19 2.44 17.21 1.58
C GLU A 19 2.33 16.15 0.48
N MET A 20 3.46 15.57 0.07
CA MET A 20 3.51 14.50 -0.92
C MET A 20 2.81 13.23 -0.43
N LEU A 21 3.04 12.85 0.83
CA LEU A 21 2.38 11.70 1.45
C LEU A 21 0.85 11.90 1.50
N ALA A 22 0.38 13.09 1.88
CA ALA A 22 -1.04 13.42 1.88
C ALA A 22 -1.67 13.33 0.48
N LYS A 23 -0.94 13.74 -0.58
CA LYS A 23 -1.39 13.56 -1.98
C LYS A 23 -1.55 12.08 -2.33
N ARG A 24 -0.62 11.21 -1.90
CA ARG A 24 -0.68 9.76 -2.14
C ARG A 24 -1.79 9.09 -1.34
N ILE A 25 -1.98 9.44 -0.07
CA ILE A 25 -3.09 8.94 0.75
C ILE A 25 -4.43 9.28 0.08
N ARG A 26 -4.62 10.54 -0.35
CA ARG A 26 -5.82 10.93 -1.11
C ARG A 26 -6.00 10.15 -2.42
N LYS A 27 -4.90 9.75 -3.07
CA LYS A 27 -4.96 8.92 -4.27
C LYS A 27 -5.43 7.50 -3.95
N VAL A 28 -4.96 6.91 -2.85
CA VAL A 28 -5.47 5.64 -2.33
C VAL A 28 -6.96 5.74 -2.04
N ASP A 29 -7.40 6.77 -1.32
CA ASP A 29 -8.81 6.94 -0.96
C ASP A 29 -9.72 7.06 -2.19
N LYS A 30 -9.31 7.85 -3.19
CA LYS A 30 -10.08 7.99 -4.45
C LYS A 30 -10.16 6.68 -5.23
N ALA A 31 -9.05 5.94 -5.30
CA ALA A 31 -9.01 4.65 -5.99
C ALA A 31 -9.84 3.59 -5.24
N TYR A 32 -9.74 3.55 -3.92
CA TYR A 32 -10.53 2.67 -3.07
C TYR A 32 -12.03 2.94 -3.19
N LYS A 33 -12.46 4.21 -3.12
CA LYS A 33 -13.86 4.58 -3.35
C LYS A 33 -14.35 4.10 -4.72
N LYS A 34 -13.52 4.22 -5.75
CA LYS A 34 -13.89 3.72 -7.08
C LYS A 34 -14.07 2.20 -7.10
N LEU A 35 -13.25 1.46 -6.36
CA LEU A 35 -13.39 0.02 -6.20
C LEU A 35 -14.67 -0.34 -5.44
N GLU A 36 -15.02 0.40 -4.39
CA GLU A 36 -16.30 0.19 -3.67
C GLU A 36 -17.52 0.43 -4.58
N GLU A 37 -17.48 1.45 -5.43
CA GLU A 37 -18.52 1.66 -6.44
C GLU A 37 -18.63 0.47 -7.39
N LEU A 38 -17.49 -0.04 -7.88
CA LEU A 38 -17.41 -1.18 -8.80
C LEU A 38 -17.77 -2.52 -8.13
N GLN A 39 -17.59 -2.66 -6.83
CA GLN A 39 -17.97 -3.85 -6.08
C GLN A 39 -19.47 -4.14 -6.17
N ASN A 40 -20.27 -3.09 -6.33
CA ASN A 40 -21.73 -3.19 -6.48
C ASN A 40 -22.20 -3.43 -7.93
N THR A 41 -21.28 -3.58 -8.90
CA THR A 41 -21.61 -3.90 -10.28
C THR A 41 -22.29 -5.28 -10.36
N PRO A 42 -23.41 -5.41 -11.09
CA PRO A 42 -24.02 -6.71 -11.33
C PRO A 42 -23.02 -7.69 -11.94
N ARG A 43 -22.99 -8.92 -11.43
CA ARG A 43 -22.05 -9.95 -11.85
C ARG A 43 -22.04 -10.13 -13.38
N GLU A 44 -23.21 -10.16 -13.99
CA GLU A 44 -23.39 -10.32 -15.44
C GLU A 44 -22.74 -9.18 -16.25
N THR A 45 -22.89 -7.93 -15.79
CA THR A 45 -22.23 -6.77 -16.38
C THR A 45 -20.72 -6.90 -16.29
N PHE A 46 -20.19 -7.29 -15.14
CA PHE A 46 -18.74 -7.43 -14.95
C PHE A 46 -18.15 -8.49 -15.88
N PHE A 47 -18.80 -9.64 -16.04
CA PHE A 47 -18.32 -10.75 -16.87
C PHE A 47 -18.64 -10.61 -18.37
N THR A 48 -19.19 -9.48 -18.80
CA THR A 48 -19.31 -9.19 -20.22
C THR A 48 -17.92 -9.07 -20.84
N GLU A 49 -17.75 -9.54 -22.08
CA GLU A 49 -16.50 -9.45 -22.80
C GLU A 49 -16.07 -7.96 -22.93
N ASN A 50 -14.82 -7.67 -22.59
CA ASN A 50 -14.26 -6.30 -22.61
C ASN A 50 -15.08 -5.26 -21.83
N SER A 51 -15.70 -5.67 -20.70
CA SER A 51 -16.51 -4.76 -19.90
C SER A 51 -15.70 -3.56 -19.37
N THR A 52 -16.34 -2.39 -19.35
CA THR A 52 -15.74 -1.15 -18.82
C THR A 52 -15.34 -1.33 -17.35
N GLU A 53 -16.11 -2.11 -16.61
CA GLU A 53 -15.93 -2.38 -15.18
C GLU A 53 -14.66 -3.20 -14.91
N GLN A 54 -14.34 -4.14 -15.79
CA GLN A 54 -13.08 -4.88 -15.73
C GLN A 54 -11.86 -3.96 -15.93
N TYR A 55 -11.89 -3.06 -16.93
CA TYR A 55 -10.81 -2.11 -17.14
C TYR A 55 -10.71 -1.08 -16.00
N ALA A 56 -11.84 -0.56 -15.55
CA ALA A 56 -11.91 0.38 -14.43
C ALA A 56 -11.38 -0.25 -13.13
N THR A 57 -11.69 -1.52 -12.86
CA THR A 57 -11.20 -2.24 -11.69
C THR A 57 -9.69 -2.42 -11.73
N ARG A 58 -9.12 -2.85 -12.89
CA ARG A 58 -7.66 -2.96 -13.06
C ARG A 58 -6.97 -1.63 -12.83
N ALA A 59 -7.48 -0.55 -13.43
CA ALA A 59 -6.91 0.78 -13.29
C ALA A 59 -6.98 1.28 -11.84
N ALA A 60 -8.12 1.11 -11.16
CA ALA A 60 -8.29 1.53 -9.78
C ALA A 60 -7.41 0.73 -8.81
N LEU A 61 -7.30 -0.60 -8.96
CA LEU A 61 -6.36 -1.42 -8.19
C LEU A 61 -4.92 -0.98 -8.41
N HIS A 62 -4.51 -0.78 -9.67
CA HIS A 62 -3.16 -0.33 -9.99
C HIS A 62 -2.84 1.01 -9.30
N MET A 63 -3.78 1.98 -9.37
CA MET A 63 -3.60 3.28 -8.72
C MET A 63 -3.50 3.20 -7.20
N ALA A 64 -4.34 2.39 -6.55
CA ALA A 64 -4.31 2.21 -5.11
C ALA A 64 -2.98 1.57 -4.66
N LEU A 65 -2.59 0.47 -5.30
CA LEU A 65 -1.37 -0.25 -4.96
C LEU A 65 -0.11 0.57 -5.26
N GLN A 66 -0.06 1.28 -6.39
CA GLN A 66 1.04 2.18 -6.70
C GLN A 66 1.21 3.24 -5.61
N ALA A 67 0.13 3.93 -5.23
CA ALA A 67 0.22 4.99 -4.24
C ALA A 67 0.65 4.49 -2.86
N LEU A 68 0.20 3.30 -2.45
CA LEU A 68 0.68 2.62 -1.23
C LEU A 68 2.18 2.32 -1.31
N LEU A 69 2.65 1.76 -2.42
CA LEU A 69 4.06 1.40 -2.59
C LEU A 69 4.97 2.63 -2.72
N ASP A 70 4.47 3.75 -3.23
CA ASP A 70 5.20 5.02 -3.22
C ASP A 70 5.33 5.61 -1.82
N ILE A 71 4.32 5.40 -0.94
CA ILE A 71 4.41 5.74 0.48
C ILE A 71 5.47 4.87 1.16
N VAL A 72 5.44 3.55 0.92
CA VAL A 72 6.46 2.60 1.40
C VAL A 72 7.86 3.05 0.99
N GLY A 73 8.08 3.36 -0.29
CA GLY A 73 9.37 3.81 -0.80
C GLY A 73 9.84 5.11 -0.14
N HIS A 74 8.93 6.06 0.08
CA HIS A 74 9.26 7.30 0.77
C HIS A 74 9.65 7.08 2.24
N ILE A 75 8.89 6.27 2.98
CA ILE A 75 9.22 5.91 4.37
C ILE A 75 10.59 5.24 4.41
N LEU A 76 10.82 4.24 3.55
CA LEU A 76 12.03 3.44 3.54
C LEU A 76 13.28 4.29 3.30
N THR A 77 13.23 5.25 2.38
CA THR A 77 14.38 6.15 2.10
C THR A 77 14.72 7.07 3.28
N ARG A 78 13.87 7.17 4.30
CA ARG A 78 14.13 7.99 5.49
C ARG A 78 14.76 7.18 6.61
N ILE A 79 14.80 5.86 6.48
CA ILE A 79 15.30 4.98 7.53
C ILE A 79 16.80 4.70 7.30
N PRO A 80 17.66 4.93 8.31
CA PRO A 80 19.09 4.61 8.22
C PRO A 80 19.33 3.15 7.82
N GLY A 81 20.26 2.94 6.89
CA GLY A 81 20.68 1.61 6.44
C GLY A 81 19.65 0.84 5.59
N ALA A 82 18.47 1.41 5.34
CA ALA A 82 17.50 0.82 4.43
C ALA A 82 17.95 0.98 2.97
N LYS A 83 17.63 -0.01 2.12
CA LYS A 83 17.96 0.01 0.69
C LYS A 83 16.67 0.11 -0.11
N HIS A 84 16.59 1.06 -1.04
CA HIS A 84 15.47 1.10 -1.97
C HIS A 84 15.67 0.05 -3.08
N GLU A 85 14.87 -1.00 -3.05
CA GLU A 85 14.95 -2.16 -3.94
C GLU A 85 13.60 -2.36 -4.67
N SER A 86 13.26 -3.61 -5.04
CA SER A 86 11.95 -3.91 -5.61
C SER A 86 10.82 -3.64 -4.62
N TYR A 87 9.59 -3.47 -5.12
CA TYR A 87 8.43 -3.23 -4.25
C TYR A 87 8.23 -4.30 -3.17
N ARG A 88 8.43 -5.59 -3.50
CA ARG A 88 8.34 -6.67 -2.53
C ARG A 88 9.40 -6.54 -1.44
N GLN A 89 10.66 -6.34 -1.84
CA GLN A 89 11.78 -6.17 -0.91
C GLN A 89 11.62 -4.92 -0.04
N ASN A 90 11.04 -3.84 -0.56
CA ASN A 90 10.76 -2.63 0.21
C ASN A 90 9.71 -2.90 1.30
N VAL A 91 8.64 -3.65 0.97
CA VAL A 91 7.62 -4.07 1.94
C VAL A 91 8.20 -5.01 2.99
N GLU A 92 9.02 -5.99 2.59
CA GLU A 92 9.74 -6.89 3.51
C GLU A 92 10.62 -6.13 4.50
N GLN A 93 11.32 -5.08 4.03
CA GLN A 93 12.15 -4.24 4.89
C GLN A 93 11.33 -3.46 5.92
N LEU A 94 10.13 -2.98 5.56
CA LEU A 94 9.20 -2.35 6.52
C LEU A 94 8.75 -3.36 7.58
N GLY A 95 8.43 -4.59 7.18
CA GLY A 95 8.05 -5.68 8.10
C GLY A 95 9.17 -6.02 9.09
N LYS A 96 10.41 -6.15 8.62
CA LYS A 96 11.59 -6.39 9.49
C LYS A 96 11.84 -5.27 10.52
N LYS A 97 11.30 -4.08 10.27
CA LYS A 97 11.40 -2.92 11.16
C LYS A 97 10.17 -2.76 12.06
N GLY A 98 9.20 -3.67 12.00
CA GLY A 98 7.96 -3.59 12.78
C GLY A 98 7.00 -2.48 12.34
N ILE A 99 7.24 -1.86 11.18
CA ILE A 99 6.34 -0.84 10.61
C ILE A 99 5.06 -1.49 10.08
N LEU A 100 5.20 -2.69 9.52
CA LEU A 100 4.08 -3.54 9.18
C LEU A 100 3.98 -4.68 10.19
N SER A 101 2.77 -5.01 10.61
CA SER A 101 2.53 -6.11 11.53
C SER A 101 2.88 -7.46 10.89
N GLU A 102 3.43 -8.38 11.68
CA GLU A 102 3.92 -9.67 11.18
C GLU A 102 2.82 -10.51 10.51
N ASP A 103 1.59 -10.42 11.01
CA ASP A 103 0.40 -11.10 10.48
C ASP A 103 -0.06 -10.53 9.13
N PHE A 104 0.16 -9.23 8.88
CA PHE A 104 -0.24 -8.56 7.64
C PHE A 104 0.86 -8.57 6.57
N LEU A 105 2.12 -8.74 6.96
CA LEU A 105 3.26 -8.69 6.06
C LEU A 105 3.13 -9.61 4.82
N PRO A 106 2.69 -10.88 4.94
CA PRO A 106 2.49 -11.75 3.78
C PRO A 106 1.51 -11.16 2.76
N THR A 107 0.41 -10.57 3.24
CA THR A 107 -0.60 -9.91 2.39
C THR A 107 -0.01 -8.69 1.71
N ALA A 108 0.72 -7.84 2.44
CA ALA A 108 1.37 -6.67 1.87
C ALA A 108 2.38 -7.02 0.75
N ILE A 109 3.13 -8.12 0.91
CA ILE A 109 4.07 -8.62 -0.12
C ILE A 109 3.31 -9.11 -1.36
N GLN A 110 2.18 -9.80 -1.17
CA GLN A 110 1.32 -10.22 -2.28
C GLN A 110 0.77 -9.01 -3.03
N MET A 111 0.28 -7.99 -2.32
CA MET A 111 -0.19 -6.73 -2.91
C MET A 111 0.92 -6.03 -3.72
N ALA A 112 2.14 -5.95 -3.18
CA ALA A 112 3.30 -5.38 -3.87
C ALA A 112 3.62 -6.13 -5.17
N GLY A 113 3.51 -7.47 -5.14
CA GLY A 113 3.65 -8.31 -6.33
C GLY A 113 2.53 -8.11 -7.36
N TYR A 114 1.29 -8.02 -6.89
CA TYR A 114 0.12 -7.90 -7.74
C TYR A 114 0.11 -6.58 -8.51
N ARG A 115 0.61 -5.48 -7.91
CA ARG A 115 0.87 -4.22 -8.63
C ARG A 115 1.71 -4.44 -9.88
N GLY A 116 2.79 -5.23 -9.78
CA GLY A 116 3.65 -5.54 -10.92
C GLY A 116 2.92 -6.39 -11.97
N ARG A 117 2.10 -7.34 -11.52
CA ARG A 117 1.28 -8.20 -12.38
C ARG A 117 0.29 -7.40 -13.22
N LEU A 118 -0.37 -6.39 -12.63
CA LEU A 118 -1.33 -5.50 -13.31
C LEU A 118 -0.75 -4.77 -14.53
N VAL A 119 0.57 -4.61 -14.61
CA VAL A 119 1.25 -3.88 -15.70
C VAL A 119 2.04 -4.81 -16.61
N HIS A 120 2.84 -5.72 -16.04
CA HIS A 120 3.79 -6.52 -16.81
C HIS A 120 3.24 -7.88 -17.26
N TYR A 121 2.23 -8.38 -16.56
CA TYR A 121 1.62 -9.70 -16.81
C TYR A 121 0.10 -9.57 -16.93
N TYR A 122 -0.36 -8.44 -17.49
CA TYR A 122 -1.77 -8.09 -17.55
C TYR A 122 -2.58 -9.09 -18.39
N ILE A 123 -1.94 -9.74 -19.37
CA ILE A 123 -2.53 -10.78 -20.22
C ILE A 123 -2.91 -12.03 -19.43
N ASP A 124 -2.23 -12.28 -18.30
CA ASP A 124 -2.44 -13.43 -17.44
C ASP A 124 -3.44 -13.15 -16.30
N ILE A 125 -4.07 -11.96 -16.28
CA ILE A 125 -5.08 -11.59 -15.28
C ILE A 125 -6.46 -11.83 -15.86
N ASP A 126 -7.10 -12.92 -15.44
CA ASP A 126 -8.46 -13.23 -15.84
C ASP A 126 -9.51 -12.41 -15.07
N SER A 127 -10.73 -12.38 -15.60
CA SER A 127 -11.84 -11.63 -15.00
C SER A 127 -12.34 -12.22 -13.68
N LYS A 128 -12.16 -13.53 -13.43
CA LYS A 128 -12.58 -14.18 -12.19
C LYS A 128 -11.67 -13.78 -11.03
N GLU A 129 -10.36 -13.78 -11.24
CA GLU A 129 -9.37 -13.29 -10.29
C GLU A 129 -9.63 -11.82 -9.94
N LEU A 130 -9.87 -10.99 -10.94
CA LEU A 130 -10.14 -9.57 -10.72
C LEU A 130 -11.42 -9.34 -9.92
N TYR A 131 -12.47 -10.11 -10.22
CA TYR A 131 -13.74 -10.07 -9.49
C TYR A 131 -13.57 -10.56 -8.04
N ASP A 132 -12.80 -11.63 -7.82
CA ASP A 132 -12.50 -12.12 -6.46
C ASP A 132 -11.80 -11.04 -5.61
N ILE A 133 -10.79 -10.38 -6.17
CA ILE A 133 -10.11 -9.27 -5.47
C ILE A 133 -11.08 -8.15 -5.13
N LEU A 134 -11.92 -7.78 -6.10
CA LEU A 134 -12.93 -6.73 -5.96
C LEU A 134 -13.98 -7.06 -4.88
N GLN A 135 -14.39 -8.32 -4.77
CA GLN A 135 -15.42 -8.72 -3.81
C GLN A 135 -14.84 -9.01 -2.42
N ASN A 136 -13.66 -9.62 -2.34
CA ASN A 136 -13.19 -10.27 -1.13
C ASN A 136 -11.93 -9.64 -0.51
N LYS A 137 -11.22 -8.75 -1.21
CA LYS A 137 -9.87 -8.31 -0.79
C LYS A 137 -9.67 -6.79 -0.74
N LEU A 138 -10.73 -5.99 -0.93
CA LEU A 138 -10.60 -4.53 -0.87
C LEU A 138 -10.12 -4.04 0.50
N GLU A 139 -10.52 -4.70 1.59
CA GLU A 139 -10.14 -4.33 2.96
C GLU A 139 -8.60 -4.37 3.17
N ASP A 140 -7.86 -5.15 2.39
CA ASP A 140 -6.40 -5.19 2.50
C ASP A 140 -5.76 -3.84 2.11
N ILE A 141 -6.39 -3.09 1.21
CA ILE A 141 -5.95 -1.73 0.83
C ILE A 141 -6.08 -0.79 2.02
N THR A 142 -7.18 -0.85 2.78
CA THR A 142 -7.41 0.02 3.93
C THR A 142 -6.53 -0.38 5.11
N LYS A 143 -6.34 -1.69 5.35
CA LYS A 143 -5.39 -2.22 6.34
C LYS A 143 -3.97 -1.73 6.06
N PHE A 144 -3.50 -1.86 4.82
CA PHE A 144 -2.16 -1.40 4.46
C PHE A 144 -2.02 0.12 4.65
N LYS A 145 -2.99 0.89 4.13
CA LYS A 145 -3.03 2.35 4.32
C LYS A 145 -2.95 2.73 5.80
N HIS A 146 -3.73 2.06 6.65
CA HIS A 146 -3.81 2.38 8.08
C HIS A 146 -2.46 2.20 8.78
N GLN A 147 -1.75 1.09 8.54
CA GLN A 147 -0.43 0.86 9.15
C GLN A 147 0.60 1.90 8.70
N LEU A 148 0.58 2.29 7.42
CA LEU A 148 1.47 3.34 6.90
C LEU A 148 1.13 4.72 7.48
N VAL A 149 -0.15 5.07 7.58
CA VAL A 149 -0.60 6.35 8.16
C VAL A 149 -0.26 6.43 9.64
N LYS A 150 -0.46 5.34 10.39
CA LYS A 150 -0.06 5.25 11.80
C LYS A 150 1.42 5.60 11.97
N PHE A 151 2.29 4.98 11.17
CA PHE A 151 3.73 5.29 11.19
C PHE A 151 4.00 6.76 10.87
N ILE A 152 3.37 7.31 9.82
CA ILE A 152 3.54 8.73 9.43
C ILE A 152 3.11 9.66 10.57
N ASP A 153 1.99 9.39 11.23
CA ASP A 153 1.46 10.21 12.32
C ASP A 153 2.35 10.18 13.57
N GLU A 154 2.95 9.03 13.87
CA GLU A 154 3.91 8.87 14.98
C GLU A 154 5.21 9.65 14.74
N HIS A 155 5.62 9.83 13.47
CA HIS A 155 6.94 10.40 13.12
C HIS A 155 6.86 11.79 12.42
N LYS A 156 5.66 12.37 12.25
CA LYS A 156 5.51 13.69 11.58
C LYS A 156 6.19 14.84 12.31
N ASN A 157 6.45 14.68 13.61
CA ASN A 157 7.06 15.70 14.47
C ASN A 157 8.56 15.43 14.75
N ASP A 158 9.13 14.33 14.26
CA ASP A 158 10.55 13.99 14.52
C ASP A 158 11.56 14.98 13.89
N THR A 159 11.05 15.98 13.18
CA THR A 159 11.81 17.07 12.55
C THR A 159 12.52 18.00 13.54
N GLU A 160 12.04 18.13 14.79
CA GLU A 160 12.62 19.07 15.76
C GLU A 160 14.03 18.69 16.23
N PHE A 161 14.45 17.43 16.06
CA PHE A 161 15.78 16.98 16.48
C PHE A 161 16.90 17.30 15.47
N LEU A 162 16.55 17.57 14.21
CA LEU A 162 17.52 17.78 13.12
C LEU A 162 17.98 19.24 12.96
N MET A 163 17.39 20.18 13.72
CA MET A 163 17.83 21.60 13.76
C MET A 163 18.78 21.90 14.93
N GLN A 164 19.14 20.91 15.75
CA GLN A 164 20.05 21.06 16.89
C GLN A 164 21.45 20.46 16.66
N ARG A 165 21.85 20.24 15.40
CA ARG A 165 23.18 19.76 15.03
C ARG A 165 23.83 20.63 13.97
#